data_AF-A0A1B8FTK2-F1
#
_entry.id   AF-A0A1B8FTK2-F1
#
_cell.length_a   1.000
_cell.length_b   1.000
_cell.length_c   1.000
_cell.angle_alpha   90.00
_cell.angle_beta   90.00
_cell.angle_gamma   90.00
#
_symmetry.space_group_name_H-M   'P 1'
#
loop_
_entity.id
_entity.type
_entity.pdbx_description
1 polymer ?
#
loop_
_entity_poly.entity_id
_entity_poly.type
_entity_poly.pdbx_seq_one_letter_code
_entity_poly.pdbx_strand_id
1 'polypeptide(L)'
;MVNRNETFSTTIQKLGHTYQFEAESTDDMKVRAEFKHNLDVEDVEFTENSTTLEDIPIRIVEAHDDIDDILLEGEQLSIPENQGTLKWLTKVYCNSRGFELGTFDPSLLAITMREQSKKWNGISLGYISDVVTITHNFVTELLRLTCPDERVRNGLTSILMDGLLERYKSAVGQVEFVLQVERSEKPATQNHYFNDTLEKW
;
A
#
# COMPACT_ATOMS: atom_id res chain seq x y z
N MET A 1 14.50 7.52 -3.85
CA MET A 1 13.17 7.57 -4.48
C MET A 1 12.91 6.41 -5.44
N VAL A 2 13.76 6.17 -6.47
CA VAL A 2 13.53 5.10 -7.47
C VAL A 2 13.32 3.73 -6.82
N ASN A 3 14.22 3.33 -5.90
CA ASN A 3 14.11 2.07 -5.17
C ASN A 3 12.77 1.94 -4.39
N ARG A 4 12.36 2.98 -3.66
CA ARG A 4 11.12 2.93 -2.87
C ARG A 4 9.85 2.77 -3.73
N ASN A 5 9.84 3.35 -4.93
CA ASN A 5 8.73 3.24 -5.88
C ASN A 5 8.61 1.80 -6.43
N GLU A 6 9.74 1.16 -6.75
CA GLU A 6 9.79 -0.25 -7.15
C GLU A 6 9.32 -1.17 -6.01
N THR A 7 9.76 -0.90 -4.77
CA THR A 7 9.29 -1.64 -3.59
C THR A 7 7.78 -1.47 -3.41
N PHE A 8 7.25 -0.24 -3.49
CA PHE A 8 5.81 0.01 -3.39
C PHE A 8 5.02 -0.74 -4.46
N SER A 9 5.44 -0.64 -5.72
CA SER A 9 4.80 -1.32 -6.84
C SER A 9 4.77 -2.85 -6.63
N THR A 10 5.87 -3.42 -6.15
CA THR A 10 5.93 -4.86 -5.90
C THR A 10 5.10 -5.28 -4.69
N THR A 11 5.13 -4.48 -3.61
CA THR A 11 4.33 -4.71 -2.40
C THR A 11 2.85 -4.66 -2.71
N ILE A 12 2.37 -3.65 -3.44
CA ILE A 12 0.94 -3.55 -3.77
C ILE A 12 0.49 -4.65 -4.72
N GLN A 13 1.34 -5.06 -5.68
CA GLN A 13 1.04 -6.17 -6.59
C GLN A 13 0.91 -7.51 -5.85
N LYS A 14 1.82 -7.80 -4.91
CA LYS A 14 1.89 -9.12 -4.26
C LYS A 14 1.04 -9.22 -3.00
N LEU A 15 0.90 -8.12 -2.26
CA LEU A 15 0.30 -8.10 -0.93
C LEU A 15 -0.92 -7.20 -0.86
N GLY A 16 -1.21 -6.40 -1.90
CA GLY A 16 -2.34 -5.47 -1.89
C GLY A 16 -3.70 -6.15 -1.84
N HIS A 17 -3.79 -7.41 -2.27
CA HIS A 17 -5.03 -8.19 -2.25
C HIS A 17 -5.22 -9.00 -0.96
N THR A 18 -6.49 -9.19 -0.58
CA THR A 18 -6.87 -10.01 0.57
C THR A 18 -6.86 -11.49 0.21
N TYR A 19 -7.39 -11.87 -0.96
CA TYR A 19 -7.38 -13.25 -1.46
C TYR A 19 -6.48 -13.36 -2.68
N GLN A 20 -5.65 -14.40 -2.70
CA GLN A 20 -4.67 -14.63 -3.75
C GLN A 20 -5.34 -14.92 -5.11
N PHE A 21 -4.96 -14.17 -6.14
CA PHE A 21 -5.27 -14.53 -7.52
C PHE A 21 -4.49 -15.79 -7.94
N GLU A 22 -5.13 -16.66 -8.73
CA GLU A 22 -4.47 -17.86 -9.26
C GLU A 22 -3.26 -17.43 -10.10
N ALA A 23 -2.10 -18.03 -9.84
CA ALA A 23 -0.87 -17.66 -10.52
C ALA A 23 -0.93 -18.14 -11.98
N GLU A 24 -0.98 -17.21 -12.93
CA GLU A 24 -0.68 -17.50 -14.32
C GLU A 24 0.85 -17.54 -14.47
N SER A 25 1.43 -18.74 -14.26
CA SER A 25 2.82 -19.17 -14.54
C SER A 25 3.77 -19.39 -13.35
N THR A 26 4.77 -20.24 -13.62
CA THR A 26 5.86 -20.68 -12.75
C THR A 26 6.84 -19.57 -12.32
N ASP A 27 6.81 -18.40 -12.96
CA ASP A 27 7.68 -17.26 -12.64
C ASP A 27 7.22 -16.52 -11.38
N ASP A 28 5.91 -16.39 -11.13
CA ASP A 28 5.39 -15.75 -9.90
C ASP A 28 5.77 -16.52 -8.63
N MET A 29 5.91 -17.84 -8.73
CA MET A 29 6.48 -18.68 -7.65
C MET A 29 7.96 -18.37 -7.40
N LYS A 30 8.73 -18.04 -8.45
CA LYS A 30 10.13 -17.61 -8.30
C LYS A 30 10.23 -16.21 -7.72
N VAL A 31 9.41 -15.24 -8.15
CA VAL A 31 9.44 -13.89 -7.57
C VAL A 31 9.01 -13.90 -6.09
N ARG A 32 8.23 -14.90 -5.66
CA ARG A 32 7.92 -15.16 -4.24
C ARG A 32 9.11 -15.75 -3.47
N ALA A 33 9.88 -16.65 -4.09
CA ALA A 33 11.11 -17.20 -3.54
C ALA A 33 12.26 -16.18 -3.52
N GLU A 34 12.36 -15.32 -4.53
CA GLU A 34 13.33 -14.22 -4.62
C GLU A 34 13.00 -13.10 -3.63
N PHE A 35 11.72 -12.82 -3.34
CA PHE A 35 11.37 -11.92 -2.24
C PHE A 35 11.76 -12.48 -0.87
N LYS A 36 11.68 -13.82 -0.71
CA LYS A 36 12.19 -14.50 0.48
C LYS A 36 13.72 -14.39 0.59
N HIS A 37 14.42 -14.19 -0.53
CA HIS A 37 15.88 -14.09 -0.60
C HIS A 37 16.41 -12.64 -0.56
N ASN A 38 15.70 -11.68 -1.17
CA ASN A 38 16.12 -10.26 -1.26
C ASN A 38 15.75 -9.43 -0.02
N LEU A 39 15.16 -10.05 1.00
CA LEU A 39 14.99 -9.49 2.34
C LEU A 39 16.24 -9.71 3.22
N ASP A 40 17.42 -9.92 2.62
CA ASP A 40 18.74 -9.82 3.28
C ASP A 40 19.00 -8.36 3.72
N VAL A 41 18.22 -7.92 4.70
CA VAL A 41 18.71 -7.09 5.79
C VAL A 41 19.70 -7.99 6.53
N GLU A 42 20.93 -7.51 6.74
CA GLU A 42 21.95 -8.24 7.49
C GLU A 42 21.34 -8.89 8.75
N ASP A 43 21.51 -10.22 8.85
CA ASP A 43 21.15 -11.13 9.93
C ASP A 43 19.66 -11.35 10.30
N VAL A 44 18.94 -12.17 9.52
CA VAL A 44 17.91 -13.06 10.07
C VAL A 44 17.98 -14.46 9.43
N GLU A 45 18.59 -15.42 10.13
CA GLU A 45 18.63 -16.83 9.74
C GLU A 45 17.22 -17.46 9.72
N PHE A 46 16.68 -17.75 8.53
CA PHE A 46 15.46 -18.55 8.39
C PHE A 46 15.79 -20.03 8.21
N THR A 47 15.83 -20.76 9.33
CA THR A 47 15.83 -22.24 9.29
C THR A 47 14.45 -22.76 8.93
N GLU A 48 14.41 -23.73 8.01
CA GLU A 48 13.22 -24.44 7.58
C GLU A 48 12.63 -25.25 8.74
N ASN A 49 11.79 -24.65 9.58
CA ASN A 49 10.88 -25.36 10.48
C ASN A 49 9.77 -24.39 10.93
N SER A 50 8.51 -24.74 10.62
CA SER A 50 7.26 -24.14 11.13
C SER A 50 7.41 -22.92 12.03
N THR A 51 7.39 -21.72 11.47
CA THR A 51 7.36 -20.47 12.23
C THR A 51 6.18 -19.63 11.73
N THR A 52 5.41 -19.08 12.67
CA THR A 52 4.36 -18.10 12.44
C THR A 52 4.94 -16.94 11.63
N LEU A 53 4.44 -16.73 10.40
CA LEU A 53 4.90 -15.68 9.48
C LEU A 53 4.34 -14.34 9.95
N GLU A 54 4.99 -13.76 10.95
CA GLU A 54 4.66 -12.47 11.55
C GLU A 54 5.14 -11.32 10.65
N ASP A 55 4.17 -10.58 10.11
CA ASP A 55 4.17 -9.13 9.94
C ASP A 55 5.25 -8.44 9.06
N ILE A 56 4.91 -8.21 7.78
CA ILE A 56 5.75 -7.44 6.84
C ILE A 56 5.62 -5.93 7.14
N PRO A 57 6.72 -5.19 7.34
CA PRO A 57 6.66 -3.78 7.67
C PRO A 57 6.20 -2.93 6.48
N ILE A 58 5.28 -2.01 6.75
CA ILE A 58 4.72 -1.08 5.75
C ILE A 58 5.68 0.06 5.40
N ARG A 59 6.47 0.48 6.38
CA ARG A 59 7.52 1.50 6.26
C ARG A 59 8.88 0.85 6.29
N ILE A 60 9.77 1.32 5.44
CA ILE A 60 11.17 0.84 5.36
C ILE A 60 12.19 1.95 5.64
N VAL A 61 11.72 3.18 5.83
CA VAL A 61 12.57 4.33 6.14
C VAL A 61 12.32 4.71 7.59
N GLU A 62 13.40 4.74 8.38
CA GLU A 62 13.36 5.21 9.77
C GLU A 62 12.79 6.63 9.83
N ALA A 63 11.93 6.89 10.80
CA ALA A 63 11.36 8.22 11.00
C ALA A 63 12.47 9.23 11.35
N HIS A 64 12.22 10.48 10.99
CA HIS A 64 13.06 11.60 11.40
C HIS A 64 12.34 12.33 12.54
N ASP A 65 13.05 12.59 13.64
CA ASP A 65 12.48 13.12 14.89
C ASP A 65 11.61 14.37 14.68
N ASP A 66 12.02 15.26 13.76
CA ASP A 66 11.31 16.51 13.45
C ASP A 66 9.89 16.32 12.84
N ILE A 67 9.58 15.13 12.32
CA ILE A 67 8.34 14.87 11.58
C ILE A 67 7.63 13.58 12.02
N ASP A 68 8.09 12.90 13.08
CA ASP A 68 7.55 11.60 13.48
C ASP A 68 6.03 11.65 13.74
N ASP A 69 5.55 12.73 14.36
CA ASP A 69 4.14 12.97 14.70
C ASP A 69 3.16 12.95 13.51
N ILE A 70 3.65 13.14 12.27
CA ILE A 70 2.80 13.18 11.07
C ILE A 70 2.91 11.91 10.21
N LEU A 71 3.76 10.97 10.60
CA LEU A 71 3.98 9.73 9.86
C LEU A 71 3.00 8.66 10.35
N LEU A 72 2.61 7.76 9.45
CA LEU A 72 1.88 6.57 9.88
C LEU A 72 2.82 5.69 10.71
N GLU A 73 2.37 5.29 11.90
CA GLU A 73 2.97 4.17 12.62
C GLU A 73 2.91 2.91 11.73
N GLY A 74 3.97 2.13 11.74
CA GLY A 74 4.09 0.95 10.89
C GLY A 74 3.01 -0.09 11.23
N GLU A 75 1.87 -0.03 10.55
CA GLU A 75 0.91 -1.14 10.58
C GLU A 75 1.54 -2.35 9.89
N GLN A 76 1.13 -3.55 10.29
CA GLN A 76 1.73 -4.80 9.85
C GLN A 76 0.91 -5.42 8.72
N LEU A 77 1.56 -5.83 7.62
CA LEU A 77 0.87 -6.48 6.51
C LEU A 77 0.79 -7.98 6.70
N SER A 78 -0.43 -8.52 6.58
CA SER A 78 -0.66 -9.94 6.44
C SER A 78 -0.51 -10.40 4.98
N ILE A 79 -0.03 -11.62 4.79
CA ILE A 79 0.05 -12.27 3.48
C ILE A 79 -1.37 -12.55 2.96
N PRO A 80 -1.64 -12.45 1.64
CA PRO A 80 -2.93 -12.83 1.08
C PRO A 80 -3.34 -14.26 1.40
N GLU A 81 -4.63 -14.48 1.61
CA GLU A 81 -5.18 -15.80 1.89
C GLU A 81 -5.06 -16.72 0.66
N ASN A 82 -4.52 -17.92 0.88
CA ASN A 82 -4.34 -18.93 -0.18
C ASN A 82 -5.63 -19.71 -0.50
N GLN A 83 -6.80 -19.21 -0.11
CA GLN A 83 -8.08 -19.87 -0.40
C GLN A 83 -8.48 -19.75 -1.87
N GLY A 84 -7.78 -18.92 -2.67
CA GLY A 84 -8.04 -18.65 -4.08
C GLY A 84 -9.19 -17.67 -4.26
N THR A 85 -8.94 -16.55 -4.96
CA THR A 85 -9.94 -15.49 -5.20
C THR A 85 -11.24 -16.04 -5.79
N LEU A 86 -11.17 -16.97 -6.75
CA LEU A 86 -12.36 -17.55 -7.39
C LEU A 86 -13.23 -18.35 -6.43
N LYS A 87 -12.63 -19.12 -5.52
CA LYS A 87 -13.35 -19.91 -4.52
C LYS A 87 -14.06 -18.99 -3.53
N TRP A 88 -13.39 -17.92 -3.09
CA TRP A 88 -13.99 -16.90 -2.24
C TRP A 88 -15.13 -16.16 -2.96
N LEU A 89 -14.92 -15.69 -4.19
CA LEU A 89 -15.95 -15.04 -5.00
C LEU A 89 -17.18 -15.94 -5.20
N THR A 90 -16.97 -17.23 -5.46
CA THR A 90 -18.05 -18.22 -5.62
C THR A 90 -18.88 -18.31 -4.34
N LYS A 91 -18.23 -18.33 -3.16
CA LYS A 91 -18.92 -18.33 -1.86
C LYS A 91 -19.71 -17.05 -1.64
N VAL A 92 -19.10 -15.89 -1.92
CA VAL A 92 -19.75 -14.58 -1.79
C VAL A 92 -20.97 -14.50 -2.71
N TYR A 93 -20.83 -14.92 -3.97
CA TYR A 93 -21.92 -15.03 -4.94
C TYR A 93 -23.05 -15.94 -4.44
N CYS A 94 -22.75 -17.20 -4.08
CA CYS A 94 -23.76 -18.16 -3.60
C CYS A 94 -24.51 -17.67 -2.37
N ASN A 95 -23.84 -16.98 -1.44
CA ASN A 95 -24.45 -16.44 -0.24
C ASN A 95 -25.28 -15.17 -0.49
N SER A 96 -24.96 -14.42 -1.55
CA SER A 96 -25.71 -13.21 -1.94
C SER A 96 -26.99 -13.52 -2.72
N ARG A 97 -27.21 -14.77 -3.15
CA ARG A 97 -28.43 -15.18 -3.84
C ARG A 97 -29.62 -15.18 -2.88
N GLY A 98 -30.36 -14.07 -2.86
CA GLY A 98 -31.74 -14.02 -2.35
C GLY A 98 -32.75 -14.69 -3.30
N PHE A 99 -34.04 -14.43 -3.10
CA PHE A 99 -35.15 -14.94 -3.95
C PHE A 99 -35.11 -14.40 -5.39
N GLU A 100 -34.28 -13.40 -5.68
CA GLU A 100 -34.09 -12.80 -7.00
C GLU A 100 -33.21 -13.70 -7.89
N LEU A 101 -33.81 -14.78 -8.40
CA LEU A 101 -33.28 -15.55 -9.52
C LEU A 101 -33.38 -14.68 -10.79
N GLY A 102 -32.34 -13.93 -11.15
CA GLY A 102 -32.32 -13.36 -12.50
C GLY A 102 -31.25 -12.35 -12.89
N THR A 103 -30.63 -11.61 -11.97
CA THR A 103 -29.73 -10.49 -12.35
C THR A 103 -28.51 -10.38 -11.45
N PHE A 104 -27.36 -10.00 -12.02
CA PHE A 104 -26.16 -9.66 -11.27
C PHE A 104 -26.41 -8.47 -10.34
N ASP A 105 -26.21 -8.64 -9.02
CA ASP A 105 -26.29 -7.53 -8.07
C ASP A 105 -24.99 -6.69 -8.15
N PRO A 106 -25.03 -5.44 -8.63
CA PRO A 106 -23.85 -4.59 -8.71
C PRO A 106 -23.23 -4.25 -7.35
N SER A 107 -23.95 -4.46 -6.25
CA SER A 107 -23.42 -4.33 -4.89
C SER A 107 -22.32 -5.36 -4.61
N LEU A 108 -22.38 -6.53 -5.25
CA LEU A 108 -21.42 -7.62 -5.10
C LEU A 108 -20.03 -7.21 -5.57
N LEU A 109 -19.95 -6.49 -6.69
CA LEU A 109 -18.67 -5.95 -7.19
C LEU A 109 -18.05 -4.96 -6.20
N ALA A 110 -18.85 -4.05 -5.64
CA ALA A 110 -18.37 -3.08 -4.67
C ALA A 110 -17.89 -3.75 -3.37
N ILE A 111 -18.65 -4.74 -2.86
CA ILE A 111 -18.30 -5.51 -1.67
C ILE A 111 -16.99 -6.28 -1.91
N THR A 112 -16.88 -6.98 -3.03
CA THR A 112 -15.71 -7.80 -3.34
C THR A 112 -14.47 -6.95 -3.61
N MET A 113 -14.60 -5.83 -4.32
CA MET A 113 -13.49 -4.90 -4.55
C MET A 113 -12.99 -4.30 -3.23
N ARG A 114 -13.89 -3.85 -2.36
CA ARG A 114 -13.53 -3.29 -1.05
C ARG A 114 -12.79 -4.29 -0.18
N GLU A 115 -13.22 -5.55 -0.19
CA GLU A 115 -12.58 -6.61 0.58
C GLU A 115 -11.22 -6.98 -0.02
N GLN A 116 -11.09 -7.05 -1.34
CA GLN A 116 -9.80 -7.29 -1.99
C GLN A 116 -8.81 -6.15 -1.76
N SER A 117 -9.25 -4.90 -1.79
CA SER A 117 -8.38 -3.73 -1.66
C SER A 117 -8.10 -3.32 -0.21
N LYS A 118 -8.42 -4.18 0.78
CA LYS A 118 -8.39 -3.83 2.21
C LYS A 118 -7.02 -3.33 2.67
N LYS A 119 -5.95 -3.92 2.14
CA LYS A 119 -4.55 -3.62 2.51
C LYS A 119 -3.97 -2.40 1.82
N TRP A 120 -4.66 -1.84 0.81
CA TRP A 120 -4.16 -0.67 0.07
C TRP A 120 -3.95 0.54 0.96
N ASN A 121 -4.76 0.68 2.03
CA ASN A 121 -4.68 1.81 2.94
C ASN A 121 -3.30 1.87 3.62
N GLY A 122 -2.96 0.81 4.36
CA GLY A 122 -1.66 0.70 5.01
C GLY A 122 -0.49 0.83 4.03
N ILE A 123 -0.50 0.07 2.92
CA ILE A 123 0.60 0.09 1.94
C ILE A 123 0.84 1.51 1.37
N SER A 124 -0.23 2.22 1.03
CA SER A 124 -0.13 3.56 0.42
C SER A 124 0.25 4.63 1.43
N LEU A 125 -0.29 4.56 2.66
CA LEU A 125 0.06 5.48 3.74
C LEU A 125 1.51 5.29 4.23
N GLY A 126 1.99 4.06 4.26
CA GLY A 126 3.41 3.76 4.50
C GLY A 126 4.33 4.33 3.43
N TYR A 127 3.96 4.13 2.17
CA TYR A 127 4.73 4.67 1.06
C TYR A 127 4.85 6.18 1.10
N ILE A 128 3.74 6.91 1.30
CA ILE A 128 3.79 8.36 1.35
C ILE A 128 4.55 8.86 2.59
N SER A 129 4.44 8.17 3.73
CA SER A 129 5.24 8.47 4.92
C SER A 129 6.74 8.33 4.64
N ASP A 130 7.17 7.24 3.98
CA ASP A 130 8.57 7.06 3.59
C ASP A 130 9.04 8.13 2.60
N VAL A 131 8.19 8.54 1.64
CA VAL A 131 8.52 9.61 0.68
C VAL A 131 8.67 10.96 1.38
N VAL A 132 7.79 11.27 2.34
CA VAL A 132 7.90 12.46 3.19
C VAL A 132 9.22 12.45 3.94
N THR A 133 9.58 11.33 4.58
CA THR A 133 10.85 11.21 5.31
C THR A 133 12.08 11.34 4.42
N ILE A 134 12.11 10.67 3.27
CA ILE A 134 13.19 10.80 2.29
C ILE A 134 13.35 12.26 1.84
N THR A 135 12.23 12.95 1.61
CA THR A 135 12.23 14.36 1.18
C THR A 135 12.74 15.27 2.29
N HIS A 136 12.28 15.05 3.52
CA HIS A 136 12.71 15.83 4.68
C HIS A 136 14.21 15.66 4.93
N ASN A 137 14.71 14.43 4.94
CA ASN A 137 16.13 14.12 5.11
C ASN A 137 16.99 14.77 4.01
N PHE A 138 16.48 14.80 2.77
CA PHE A 138 17.17 15.49 1.69
C PHE A 138 17.29 17.00 1.94
N VAL A 139 16.20 17.64 2.40
CA VAL A 139 16.20 19.08 2.67
C VAL A 139 17.10 19.42 3.86
N THR A 140 17.02 18.67 4.96
CA THR A 140 17.84 18.90 6.16
C THR A 140 19.33 18.70 5.87
N GLU A 141 19.68 17.64 5.11
CA GLU A 141 21.07 17.38 4.71
C GLU A 141 21.58 18.45 3.73
N LEU A 142 20.76 18.89 2.78
CA LEU A 142 21.13 19.96 1.87
C LEU A 142 21.43 21.27 2.63
N LEU A 143 20.56 21.65 3.57
CA LEU A 143 20.77 22.82 4.42
C LEU A 143 22.05 22.71 5.24
N ARG A 144 22.35 21.51 5.77
CA ARG A 144 23.59 21.24 6.50
C ARG A 144 24.83 21.45 5.65
N LEU A 145 24.79 21.04 4.38
CA LEU A 145 25.91 21.17 3.44
C LEU A 145 26.09 22.61 2.93
N THR A 146 24.99 23.33 2.68
CA THR A 146 25.05 24.70 2.12
C THR A 146 25.24 25.79 3.17
N CYS A 147 24.85 25.53 4.42
CA CYS A 147 24.92 26.49 5.53
C CYS A 147 25.73 25.91 6.71
N PRO A 148 27.06 26.07 6.70
CA PRO A 148 27.92 25.60 7.79
C PRO A 148 27.65 26.30 9.13
N ASP A 149 27.24 27.57 9.08
CA ASP A 149 26.86 28.34 10.27
C ASP A 149 25.56 27.78 10.87
N GLU A 150 25.68 27.21 12.05
CA GLU A 150 24.57 26.56 12.76
C GLU A 150 23.44 27.52 13.11
N ARG A 151 23.75 28.76 13.49
CA ARG A 151 22.72 29.73 13.87
C ARG A 151 21.88 30.13 12.67
N VAL A 152 22.53 30.36 11.53
CA VAL A 152 21.86 30.66 10.26
C VAL A 152 21.04 29.46 9.80
N ARG A 153 21.62 28.25 9.84
CA ARG A 153 20.94 27.01 9.46
C ARG A 153 19.68 26.78 10.29
N ASN A 154 19.76 26.89 11.62
CA ASN A 154 18.61 26.67 12.50
C ASN A 154 17.50 27.71 12.25
N GLY A 155 17.88 28.97 11.98
CA GLY A 155 16.93 30.01 11.57
C GLY A 155 16.23 29.68 10.25
N LEU A 156 16.97 29.22 9.24
CA LEU A 156 16.41 28.80 7.96
C LEU A 156 15.51 27.57 8.09
N THR A 157 15.93 26.55 8.83
CA THR A 157 15.12 25.36 9.11
C THR A 157 13.79 25.77 9.74
N SER A 158 13.83 26.62 10.78
CA SER A 158 12.60 27.08 11.44
C SER A 158 11.65 27.81 10.48
N ILE A 159 12.16 28.62 9.56
CA ILE A 159 11.32 29.32 8.55
C ILE A 159 10.72 28.34 7.54
N LEU A 160 11.47 27.30 7.16
CA LEU A 160 11.04 26.32 6.16
C LEU A 160 10.05 25.29 6.72
N MET A 161 10.15 24.96 8.01
CA MET A 161 9.40 23.87 8.63
C MET A 161 7.90 24.04 8.51
N ASP A 162 7.34 25.23 8.74
CA ASP A 162 5.90 25.46 8.64
C ASP A 162 5.36 25.08 7.25
N GLY A 163 6.03 25.54 6.19
CA GLY A 163 5.63 25.24 4.81
C GLY A 163 5.93 23.80 4.38
N LEU A 164 6.94 23.16 4.96
CA LEU A 164 7.23 21.74 4.71
C LEU A 164 6.15 20.86 5.36
N LEU A 165 5.83 21.10 6.62
CA LEU A 165 4.80 20.35 7.35
C LEU A 165 3.43 20.47 6.69
N GLU A 166 3.05 21.65 6.22
CA GLU A 166 1.80 21.85 5.48
C GLU A 166 1.75 20.99 4.22
N ARG A 167 2.85 20.95 3.45
CA ARG A 167 2.94 20.13 2.23
C ARG A 167 2.93 18.64 2.52
N TYR A 168 3.61 18.21 3.59
CA TYR A 168 3.62 16.80 4.00
C TYR A 168 2.23 16.34 4.40
N LYS A 169 1.52 17.13 5.22
CA LYS A 169 0.12 16.85 5.59
C LYS A 169 -0.80 16.83 4.37
N SER A 170 -0.62 17.78 3.44
CA SER A 170 -1.38 17.81 2.19
C SER A 170 -1.13 16.58 1.32
N ALA A 171 0.12 16.10 1.25
CA ALA A 171 0.47 14.91 0.49
C ALA A 171 -0.16 13.63 1.08
N VAL A 172 -0.12 13.48 2.41
CA VAL A 172 -0.81 12.39 3.12
C VAL A 172 -2.32 12.47 2.88
N GLY A 173 -2.93 13.64 3.08
CA GLY A 173 -4.36 13.85 2.87
C GLY A 173 -4.81 13.57 1.42
N GLN A 174 -3.96 13.84 0.43
CA GLN A 174 -4.25 13.49 -0.96
C GLN A 174 -4.29 11.97 -1.18
N VAL A 175 -3.40 11.21 -0.53
CA VAL A 175 -3.40 9.75 -0.59
C VAL A 175 -4.64 9.18 0.09
N GLU A 176 -5.01 9.71 1.25
CA GLU A 176 -6.26 9.34 1.94
C GLU A 176 -7.48 9.62 1.06
N PHE A 177 -7.52 10.77 0.39
CA PHE A 177 -8.60 11.13 -0.53
C PHE A 177 -8.70 10.12 -1.70
N VAL A 178 -7.58 9.78 -2.34
CA VAL A 178 -7.56 8.78 -3.43
C VAL A 178 -8.04 7.42 -2.92
N LEU A 179 -7.55 6.97 -1.77
CA LEU A 179 -7.99 5.71 -1.16
C LEU A 179 -9.49 5.72 -0.82
N GLN A 180 -10.01 6.85 -0.36
CA GLN A 180 -11.43 7.01 -0.07
C GLN A 180 -12.28 6.91 -1.34
N VAL A 181 -11.91 7.64 -2.39
CA VAL A 181 -12.62 7.65 -3.67
C VAL A 181 -12.65 6.25 -4.29
N GLU A 182 -11.50 5.58 -4.36
CA GLU A 182 -11.37 4.27 -5.02
C GLU A 182 -12.06 3.12 -4.25
N ARG A 183 -12.27 3.24 -2.93
CA ARG A 183 -12.78 2.15 -2.08
C ARG A 183 -14.18 2.36 -1.50
N SER A 184 -14.66 3.59 -1.44
CA SER A 184 -15.93 3.91 -0.78
C SER A 184 -17.11 3.89 -1.74
N GLU A 185 -16.89 4.25 -3.00
CA GLU A 185 -17.93 4.31 -4.02
C GLU A 185 -18.11 2.99 -4.76
N LYS A 186 -19.22 2.86 -5.49
CA LYS A 186 -19.43 1.75 -6.41
C LYS A 186 -18.34 1.87 -7.50
N PRO A 187 -17.51 0.83 -7.73
CA PRO A 187 -16.43 0.91 -8.70
C PRO A 187 -16.96 1.41 -10.05
N ALA A 188 -16.58 2.63 -10.43
CA ALA A 188 -17.02 3.27 -11.65
C ALA A 188 -15.90 3.13 -12.67
N THR A 189 -16.12 2.33 -13.70
CA THR A 189 -15.18 2.23 -14.81
C THR A 189 -15.68 3.09 -15.96
N GLN A 190 -14.80 3.89 -16.57
CA GLN A 190 -15.07 4.51 -17.87
C GLN A 190 -14.86 3.54 -19.03
N ASN A 191 -14.58 2.27 -18.74
CA ASN A 191 -14.44 1.25 -19.76
C ASN A 191 -15.85 0.84 -20.23
N HIS A 192 -16.29 1.45 -21.32
CA HIS A 192 -17.60 1.17 -21.93
C HIS A 192 -17.78 -0.33 -22.22
N TYR A 193 -16.73 -1.05 -22.61
CA TYR A 193 -16.81 -2.50 -22.84
C TYR A 193 -17.11 -3.31 -21.57
N PHE A 194 -16.57 -2.89 -20.44
CA PHE A 194 -16.82 -3.53 -19.14
C PHE A 194 -18.26 -3.30 -18.68
N ASN A 195 -18.75 -2.05 -18.79
CA ASN A 195 -20.11 -1.70 -18.41
C ASN A 195 -21.14 -2.40 -19.33
N ASP A 196 -20.92 -2.39 -20.65
CA ASP A 196 -21.78 -3.08 -21.63
C ASP A 196 -21.82 -4.59 -21.43
N THR A 197 -20.75 -5.17 -20.86
CA THR A 197 -20.70 -6.60 -20.53
C THR A 197 -21.45 -6.87 -19.24
N LEU A 198 -21.28 -6.02 -18.21
CA LEU A 198 -21.99 -6.15 -16.93
C LEU A 198 -23.52 -6.07 -17.07
N GLU A 199 -24.03 -5.21 -17.95
CA GLU A 199 -25.48 -5.06 -18.16
C GLU A 199 -26.13 -6.23 -18.92
N LYS A 200 -25.33 -7.11 -19.53
CA LYS A 200 -25.82 -8.27 -20.29
C LYS A 200 -26.04 -9.53 -19.43
N TRP A 201 -25.67 -9.51 -18.14
CA TRP A 201 -25.74 -10.66 -17.22
C TRP A 201 -26.69 -10.45 -16.05
#